data_AF-A0A444I6X4-F1
#
_entry.id   AF-A0A444I6X4-F1
#
_cell.length_a   1.000
_cell.length_b   1.000
_cell.length_c   1.000
_cell.angle_alpha   90.00
_cell.angle_beta   90.00
_cell.angle_gamma   90.00
#
_symmetry.space_group_name_H-M   'P 1'
#
loop_
_entity.id
_entity.type
_entity.pdbx_description
1 polymer ?
#
loop_
_entity_poly.entity_id
_entity_poly.type
_entity_poly.pdbx_seq_one_letter_code
_entity_poly.pdbx_strand_id
1 'polypeptide(L)'
;MARSSPPRYSRRCRRWTDHLKNHGFLYVGAGRWRLSPVFDVNPAPDRNPHLETAIIESGAHDRSILLALEACEFFEIADEDARQMIRERARRISDLWREALRQVGVSGALARQYEPAFINDQTDLANNV
;
A
#
# COMPACT_ATOMS: atom_id res chain seq x y z
N MET A 1 -38.71 29.07 13.92
CA MET A 1 -37.76 28.03 14.40
C MET A 1 -37.04 27.44 13.19
N ALA A 2 -35.87 27.95 12.85
CA ALA A 2 -35.03 27.40 11.78
C ALA A 2 -33.95 26.51 12.42
N ARG A 3 -33.94 25.21 12.10
CA ARG A 3 -32.82 24.33 12.45
C ARG A 3 -31.77 24.47 11.35
N SER A 4 -30.73 25.25 11.63
CA SER A 4 -29.51 25.30 10.84
C SER A 4 -28.74 24.00 11.07
N SER A 5 -28.76 23.08 10.11
CA SER A 5 -27.81 21.97 10.05
C SER A 5 -26.41 22.51 9.76
N PRO A 6 -25.37 22.13 10.52
CA PRO A 6 -24.02 22.59 10.22
C PRO A 6 -23.52 21.92 8.93
N PRO A 7 -22.70 22.61 8.13
CA PRO A 7 -22.09 22.02 6.94
C PRO A 7 -21.15 20.90 7.39
N ARG A 8 -21.47 19.66 7.01
CA ARG A 8 -20.51 18.55 7.10
C ARG A 8 -19.43 18.80 6.07
N TYR A 9 -18.37 19.51 6.48
CA TYR A 9 -17.10 19.44 5.80
C TYR A 9 -16.51 18.05 6.06
N SER A 10 -16.96 17.05 5.31
CA SER A 10 -16.13 15.87 5.08
C SER A 10 -15.00 16.35 4.16
N ARG A 11 -13.97 16.93 4.77
CA ARG A 11 -12.64 16.89 4.17
C ARG A 11 -12.27 15.41 4.11
N ARG A 12 -12.74 14.75 3.06
CA ARG A 12 -12.20 13.48 2.59
C ARG A 12 -10.79 13.81 2.16
N CYS A 13 -9.86 13.82 3.13
CA CYS A 13 -8.43 13.87 2.87
C CYS A 13 -8.12 12.65 2.01
N ARG A 14 -8.15 12.85 0.69
CA ARG A 14 -7.61 11.92 -0.29
C ARG A 14 -6.09 11.99 -0.18
N ARG A 15 -5.49 11.35 0.83
CA ARG A 15 -4.04 11.14 0.90
C ARG A 15 -3.78 9.65 0.72
N TRP A 16 -3.97 9.20 -0.52
CA TRP A 16 -3.98 7.78 -0.92
C TRP A 16 -2.84 7.48 -1.88
N THR A 17 -1.69 8.11 -1.68
CA THR A 17 -0.76 8.35 -2.77
C THR A 17 0.66 8.25 -2.24
N ASP A 18 1.45 7.36 -2.82
CA ASP A 18 2.86 7.10 -2.52
C ASP A 18 3.79 8.13 -3.18
N HIS A 19 3.38 9.40 -3.24
CA HIS A 19 4.24 10.45 -3.81
C HIS A 19 5.55 10.54 -3.03
N LEU A 20 6.61 11.06 -3.66
CA LEU A 20 7.93 11.29 -3.04
C LEU A 20 7.88 12.05 -1.70
N LYS A 21 6.85 12.85 -1.45
CA LYS A 21 6.64 13.53 -0.15
C LYS A 21 6.35 12.58 1.02
N ASN A 22 5.93 11.35 0.74
CA ASN A 22 5.71 10.29 1.72
C ASN A 22 6.97 9.43 1.96
N HIS A 23 8.10 9.80 1.35
CA HIS A 23 9.42 9.22 1.60
C HIS A 23 10.27 10.22 2.40
N GLY A 24 10.48 9.91 3.67
CA GLY A 24 11.28 10.74 4.58
C GLY A 24 12.70 10.21 4.78
N PHE A 25 13.62 11.11 5.10
CA PHE A 25 14.94 10.77 5.60
C PHE A 25 15.10 11.29 7.02
N LEU A 26 15.64 10.45 7.90
CA LEU A 26 15.97 10.78 9.28
C LEU A 26 17.47 11.01 9.39
N TYR A 27 17.86 12.16 9.93
CA TYR A 27 19.26 12.42 10.27
C TYR A 27 19.65 11.57 11.49
N VAL A 28 20.75 10.82 11.36
CA VAL A 28 21.25 9.91 12.42
C VAL A 28 22.64 10.29 12.92
N GLY A 29 23.05 11.55 12.69
CA GLY A 29 24.34 12.07 13.12
C GLY A 29 25.49 11.78 12.15
N ALA A 30 26.61 12.47 12.35
CA ALA A 30 27.84 12.31 11.57
C ALA A 30 27.63 12.39 10.04
N GLY A 31 26.75 13.30 9.59
CA GLY A 31 26.47 13.46 8.16
C GLY A 31 25.68 12.31 7.53
N ARG A 32 25.20 11.34 8.32
CA ARG A 32 24.45 10.18 7.84
C ARG A 32 22.95 10.38 7.95
N TRP A 33 22.26 9.80 6.97
CA TRP A 33 20.80 9.77 6.88
C TRP A 33 20.35 8.33 6.71
N ARG A 34 19.16 8.01 7.20
CA ARG A 34 18.48 6.74 6.93
C ARG A 34 17.06 7.02 6.46
N LEU A 35 16.45 6.07 5.76
CA LEU A 35 15.03 6.16 5.45
C LEU A 35 14.20 6.18 6.75
N SER A 36 13.17 7.02 6.76
CA SER A 36 12.15 6.96 7.80
C SER A 36 11.37 5.65 7.70
N PRO A 37 10.75 5.19 8.80
CA PRO A 37 9.67 4.20 8.69
C PRO A 37 8.62 4.69 7.70
N VAL A 38 7.92 3.75 7.06
CA VAL A 38 6.81 4.07 6.16
C VAL A 38 5.68 4.74 6.95
N PHE A 39 5.04 5.76 6.37
CA PHE A 39 3.91 6.47 6.97
C PHE A 39 2.87 6.83 5.91
N ASP A 40 1.68 7.24 6.35
CA ASP A 40 0.54 7.60 5.48
C ASP A 40 0.11 6.47 4.52
N VAL A 41 0.17 5.22 5.01
CA VAL A 41 -0.30 4.02 4.30
C VAL A 41 -1.71 3.69 4.74
N ASN A 42 -2.67 3.70 3.81
CA ASN A 42 -4.06 3.38 4.08
C ASN A 42 -4.58 2.36 3.06
N PRO A 43 -5.33 1.32 3.47
CA PRO A 43 -5.96 0.38 2.52
C PRO A 43 -7.05 1.10 1.71
N ALA A 44 -6.95 1.03 0.38
CA ALA A 44 -7.74 1.86 -0.54
C ALA A 44 -8.44 0.99 -1.59
N PRO A 45 -9.57 0.34 -1.24
CA PRO A 45 -10.25 -0.62 -2.13
C PRO A 45 -10.83 0.04 -3.40
N ASP A 46 -11.07 1.35 -3.37
CA ASP A 46 -11.60 2.16 -4.48
C ASP A 46 -10.51 2.94 -5.23
N ARG A 47 -9.22 2.71 -4.95
CA ARG A 47 -8.13 3.44 -5.60
C ARG A 47 -7.97 2.99 -7.06
N ASN A 48 -7.62 3.95 -7.90
CA ASN A 48 -7.11 3.70 -9.24
C ASN A 48 -5.99 2.64 -9.19
N PRO A 49 -6.02 1.58 -10.03
CA PRO A 49 -4.98 0.57 -10.10
C PRO A 49 -3.63 1.09 -10.59
N HIS A 50 -3.49 2.40 -10.88
CA HIS A 50 -2.22 3.02 -11.23
C HIS A 50 -1.44 3.54 -10.01
N LEU A 51 -0.12 3.34 -10.07
CA LEU A 51 0.90 3.88 -9.17
C LEU A 51 1.21 5.34 -9.53
N GLU A 52 1.65 6.13 -8.56
CA GLU A 52 2.14 7.50 -8.83
C GLU A 52 3.59 7.47 -9.34
N THR A 53 4.34 6.42 -9.01
CA THR A 53 5.70 6.17 -9.48
C THR A 53 5.70 4.85 -10.25
N ALA A 54 6.11 4.88 -11.52
CA ALA A 54 6.24 3.67 -12.32
C ALA A 54 7.30 2.73 -11.73
N ILE A 55 7.07 1.42 -11.87
CA ILE A 55 8.03 0.39 -11.44
C ILE A 55 9.27 0.38 -12.37
N ILE A 56 9.04 0.53 -13.68
CA ILE A 56 10.08 0.56 -14.71
C ILE A 56 9.95 1.88 -15.49
N GLU A 57 11.08 2.46 -15.90
CA GLU A 57 11.13 3.65 -16.74
C GLU A 57 10.37 3.41 -18.07
N SER A 58 9.48 4.34 -18.44
CA SER A 58 8.57 4.20 -19.60
C SER A 58 7.56 3.03 -19.54
N GLY A 59 7.44 2.34 -18.40
CA GLY A 59 6.49 1.26 -18.19
C GLY A 59 5.06 1.74 -17.88
N ALA A 60 4.11 0.80 -17.92
CA ALA A 60 2.77 1.03 -17.40
C ALA A 60 2.85 1.32 -15.89
N HIS A 61 1.98 2.22 -15.40
CA HIS A 61 1.91 2.51 -13.97
C HIS A 61 1.08 1.45 -13.22
N ASP A 62 0.92 0.26 -13.79
CA ASP A 62 0.04 -0.75 -13.23
C ASP A 62 0.59 -1.32 -11.93
N ARG A 63 -0.29 -1.48 -10.94
CA ARG A 63 -0.01 -2.18 -9.69
C ARG A 63 0.07 -3.69 -9.93
N SER A 64 1.14 -4.15 -10.58
CA SER A 64 1.29 -5.53 -11.04
C SER A 64 2.44 -6.25 -10.34
N ILE A 65 2.15 -7.42 -9.76
CA ILE A 65 3.16 -8.33 -9.18
C ILE A 65 4.12 -8.85 -10.25
N LEU A 66 3.61 -9.16 -11.45
CA LEU A 66 4.45 -9.63 -12.55
C LEU A 66 5.40 -8.54 -13.03
N LEU A 67 4.96 -7.29 -13.07
CA LEU A 67 5.81 -6.16 -13.42
C LEU A 67 6.90 -5.92 -12.35
N ALA A 68 6.58 -6.13 -11.07
CA ALA A 68 7.56 -6.06 -9.99
C ALA A 68 8.63 -7.18 -10.09
N LEU A 69 8.23 -8.38 -10.52
CA LEU A 69 9.16 -9.48 -10.80
C LEU A 69 10.03 -9.20 -12.03
N GLU A 70 9.45 -8.68 -13.11
CA GLU A 70 10.20 -8.26 -14.31
C GLU A 70 11.26 -7.20 -13.97
N ALA A 71 10.95 -6.29 -13.05
CA ALA A 71 11.86 -5.25 -12.62
C ALA A 71 12.90 -5.69 -11.57
N CYS A 72 12.83 -6.91 -11.01
CA CYS A 72 13.61 -7.26 -9.82
C CYS A 72 15.12 -7.17 -10.05
N GLU A 73 15.60 -7.59 -11.22
CA GLU A 73 17.02 -7.52 -11.58
C GLU A 73 17.53 -6.08 -11.66
N PHE A 74 16.69 -5.13 -12.08
CA PHE A 74 17.02 -3.71 -12.10
C PHE A 74 17.28 -3.16 -10.68
N PHE A 75 16.65 -3.75 -9.67
CA PHE A 75 16.86 -3.44 -8.26
C PHE A 75 17.92 -4.32 -7.59
N GLU A 76 18.71 -5.08 -8.37
CA GLU A 76 19.75 -5.98 -7.89
C GLU A 76 19.20 -7.08 -6.94
N ILE A 77 17.95 -7.49 -7.15
CA ILE A 77 17.30 -8.59 -6.41
C ILE A 77 17.20 -9.80 -7.34
N ALA A 78 17.66 -10.97 -6.89
CA ALA A 78 17.51 -12.21 -7.64
C ALA A 78 16.02 -12.61 -7.75
N ASP A 79 15.61 -13.18 -8.90
CA ASP A 79 14.22 -13.58 -9.15
C ASP A 79 13.67 -14.52 -8.05
N GLU A 80 14.47 -15.49 -7.59
CA GLU A 80 14.08 -16.40 -6.51
C GLU A 80 13.81 -15.67 -5.19
N ASP A 81 14.67 -14.71 -4.83
CA ASP A 81 14.53 -13.88 -3.63
C ASP A 81 13.30 -12.98 -3.74
N ALA A 82 13.07 -12.37 -4.91
CA ALA A 82 11.92 -11.52 -5.17
C ALA A 82 10.60 -12.30 -5.00
N ARG A 83 10.50 -13.50 -5.57
CA ARG A 83 9.34 -14.41 -5.42
C ARG A 83 9.14 -14.81 -3.96
N GLN A 84 10.21 -15.14 -3.25
CA GLN A 84 10.12 -15.46 -1.82
C GLN A 84 9.59 -14.27 -1.02
N MET A 85 10.18 -13.08 -1.19
CA MET A 85 9.76 -11.86 -0.50
C MET A 85 8.29 -11.52 -0.77
N ILE A 86 7.85 -11.63 -2.02
CA ILE A 86 6.46 -11.37 -2.41
C ILE A 86 5.51 -12.35 -1.73
N ARG A 87 5.78 -13.66 -1.79
CA ARG A 87 4.94 -14.69 -1.14
C ARG A 87 4.86 -14.51 0.36
N GLU A 88 5.98 -14.29 1.02
CA GLU A 88 6.02 -14.10 2.48
C GLU A 88 5.19 -12.89 2.91
N ARG A 89 5.32 -11.77 2.18
CA ARG A 89 4.55 -10.54 2.45
C ARG A 89 3.07 -10.75 2.17
N ALA A 90 2.71 -11.38 1.05
CA ALA A 90 1.33 -11.65 0.69
C ALA A 90 0.63 -12.50 1.76
N ARG A 91 1.24 -13.63 2.14
CA ARG A 91 0.71 -14.51 3.20
C ARG A 91 0.52 -13.78 4.52
N ARG A 92 1.55 -13.05 4.96
CA ARG A 92 1.49 -12.28 6.21
C ARG A 92 0.38 -11.23 6.20
N ILE A 93 0.17 -10.54 5.07
CA ILE A 93 -0.91 -9.57 4.94
C ILE A 93 -2.27 -10.28 4.98
N SER A 94 -2.43 -11.35 4.21
CA SER A 94 -3.66 -12.15 4.16
C SER A 94 -4.09 -12.67 5.54
N ASP A 95 -3.12 -13.13 6.35
CA ASP A 95 -3.38 -13.69 7.67
C ASP A 95 -3.73 -12.63 8.72
N LEU A 96 -3.17 -11.41 8.60
CA LEU A 96 -3.18 -10.44 9.70
C LEU A 96 -4.09 -9.22 9.46
N TRP A 97 -4.53 -8.93 8.24
CA TRP A 97 -5.21 -7.66 7.96
C TRP A 97 -6.52 -7.47 8.74
N ARG A 98 -7.31 -8.55 8.92
CA ARG A 98 -8.57 -8.48 9.69
C ARG A 98 -8.29 -8.18 11.16
N GLU A 99 -7.25 -8.79 11.71
CA GLU A 99 -6.83 -8.55 13.09
C GLU A 99 -6.31 -7.13 13.28
N ALA A 100 -5.49 -6.66 12.33
CA ALA A 100 -4.97 -5.30 12.35
C ALA A 100 -6.10 -4.25 12.34
N LEU A 101 -7.14 -4.43 11.52
CA LEU A 101 -8.33 -3.57 11.54
C LEU A 101 -9.07 -3.64 12.88
N ARG A 102 -9.22 -4.83 13.46
CA ARG A 102 -9.88 -5.00 14.76
C ARG A 102 -9.15 -4.27 15.88
N GLN A 103 -7.82 -4.30 15.90
CA GLN A 103 -6.99 -3.63 16.90
C GLN A 103 -7.14 -2.10 16.88
N VAL A 104 -7.47 -1.53 15.73
CA VAL A 104 -7.74 -0.08 15.58
C VAL A 104 -9.24 0.26 15.65
N GLY A 105 -10.08 -0.69 16.07
CA GLY A 105 -11.52 -0.48 16.27
C GLY A 105 -12.36 -0.54 14.99
N VAL A 106 -11.81 -1.03 13.88
CA VAL A 106 -12.54 -1.21 12.61
C VAL A 106 -13.06 -2.65 12.53
N SER A 107 -14.39 -2.81 12.61
CA SER A 107 -15.03 -4.13 12.61
C SER A 107 -16.34 -4.17 11.83
N GLY A 108 -16.92 -5.37 11.66
CA GLY A 108 -18.25 -5.55 11.08
C GLY A 108 -18.34 -5.11 9.62
N ALA A 109 -19.39 -4.35 9.28
CA ALA A 109 -19.63 -3.91 7.91
C ALA A 109 -18.53 -3.01 7.36
N LEU A 110 -17.89 -2.20 8.21
CA LEU A 110 -16.80 -1.30 7.79
C LEU A 110 -15.54 -2.09 7.42
N ALA A 111 -15.18 -3.11 8.20
CA ALA A 111 -14.03 -3.96 7.87
C ALA A 111 -14.21 -4.69 6.53
N ARG A 112 -15.43 -5.13 6.19
CA ARG A 112 -15.75 -5.74 4.89
C ARG A 112 -15.57 -4.77 3.71
N GLN A 113 -15.73 -3.47 3.92
CA GLN A 113 -15.51 -2.49 2.85
C GLN A 113 -14.03 -2.42 2.44
N TYR A 114 -13.10 -2.72 3.35
CA TYR A 114 -11.66 -2.75 3.07
C TYR A 114 -11.16 -4.07 2.47
N GLU A 115 -11.99 -5.11 2.45
CA GLU A 115 -11.62 -6.44 1.97
C GLU A 115 -11.01 -6.45 0.56
N PRO A 116 -11.52 -5.70 -0.44
CA PRO A 116 -10.92 -5.67 -1.78
C PRO A 116 -9.49 -5.11 -1.81
N ALA A 117 -9.07 -4.34 -0.79
CA ALA A 117 -7.70 -3.85 -0.70
C ALA A 117 -6.70 -4.95 -0.30
N PHE A 118 -7.18 -6.06 0.26
CA PHE A 118 -6.36 -7.17 0.75
C PHE A 118 -6.61 -8.50 0.01
N ILE A 119 -7.79 -8.67 -0.59
CA ILE A 119 -8.18 -9.86 -1.34
C ILE A 119 -8.56 -9.43 -2.75
N ASN A 120 -7.70 -9.75 -3.71
CA ASN A 120 -7.85 -9.45 -5.13
C ASN A 120 -6.87 -10.30 -5.96
N ASP A 121 -7.01 -10.25 -7.28
CA ASP A 121 -6.21 -11.03 -8.23
C ASP A 121 -4.69 -10.83 -8.06
N GLN A 122 -4.23 -9.63 -7.68
CA GLN A 122 -2.81 -9.37 -7.44
C GLN A 122 -2.31 -10.06 -6.17
N THR A 123 -3.12 -10.11 -5.11
CA THR A 123 -2.79 -10.89 -3.91
C THR A 123 -2.78 -12.39 -4.22
N ASP A 124 -3.71 -12.88 -5.05
CA ASP A 124 -3.72 -14.28 -5.47
C ASP A 124 -2.49 -14.62 -6.31
N LEU A 125 -2.11 -13.77 -7.27
CA LEU A 125 -0.86 -13.90 -8.01
C LEU A 125 0.34 -13.91 -7.06
N ALA A 126 0.42 -12.96 -6.12
CA ALA A 126 1.52 -12.87 -5.15
C ALA A 126 1.68 -14.14 -4.29
N ASN A 127 0.61 -14.89 -4.04
CA ASN A 127 0.69 -16.14 -3.28
C ASN A 127 1.19 -17.33 -4.12
N ASN A 128 1.12 -17.24 -5.45
CA ASN A 128 1.38 -18.31 -6.40
C ASN A 128 2.60 -18.09 -7.30
N VAL A 129 3.33 -16.97 -7.15
CA VAL A 129 4.59 -16.69 -7.86
C VAL A 129 5.79 -17.47 -7.34
#